data_AF-A0A2C9KT87-F1
#
_entry.id   AF-A0A2C9KT87-F1
#
_cell.length_a   1.000
_cell.length_b   1.000
_cell.length_c   1.000
_cell.angle_alpha   90.00
_cell.angle_beta   90.00
_cell.angle_gamma   90.00
#
_symmetry.space_group_name_H-M   'P 1'
#
loop_
_entity.id
_entity.type
_entity.pdbx_description
1 polymer ?
#
loop_
_entity_poly.entity_id
_entity_poly.type
_entity_poly.pdbx_seq_one_letter_code
_entity_poly.pdbx_strand_id
1 'polypeptide(L)'
;MEACNKLEKVLPKNTVVSVFGEKMDIMLRWLNFIIEFRGQAVKARHWRQIEEVLGVEFGDQLPLTLASLMSINAIEKQKTLHVILNKARAEMNVQSEFDEVKHQCEELKLSIQVKQKLLLEGEEPVTVFLLGDTFEVEEALNYCVMELERIDLSPHSGYLHETLEQFIQQIFESLENIVSWAEMQMKLSRLRRLLLRHTELIQTLPAEVKRYKDIFMEYSHFMESLVPDPSVLKWCTSHEMRDIVEAHHNEIISLYRVFKREIEQHTGSDNAGRDVPIFGL
;
A
#
# COMPACT_ATOMS: atom_id res chain seq x y z
N MET A 1 -25.76 36.15 -25.97
CA MET A 1 -26.81 35.73 -26.92
C MET A 1 -28.16 36.38 -26.62
N GLU A 2 -28.82 36.11 -25.49
CA GLU A 2 -30.16 36.66 -25.21
C GLU A 2 -30.23 38.20 -25.16
N ALA A 3 -29.18 38.85 -24.64
CA ALA A 3 -29.06 40.31 -24.63
C ALA A 3 -28.83 40.91 -26.04
N CYS A 4 -28.06 40.25 -26.90
CA CYS A 4 -27.84 40.69 -28.29
C CYS A 4 -29.14 40.63 -29.10
N ASN A 5 -29.92 39.55 -28.93
CA ASN A 5 -31.23 39.38 -29.58
C ASN A 5 -32.26 40.42 -29.12
N LYS A 6 -32.16 40.89 -27.86
CA LYS A 6 -32.98 41.99 -27.34
C LYS A 6 -32.56 43.34 -27.95
N LEU A 7 -31.26 43.59 -28.07
CA LEU A 7 -30.71 44.82 -28.67
C LEU A 7 -31.06 44.94 -30.16
N GLU A 8 -31.08 43.83 -30.89
CA GLU A 8 -31.44 43.78 -32.32
C GLU A 8 -32.90 44.15 -32.60
N LYS A 9 -33.79 43.92 -31.62
CA LYS A 9 -35.22 44.27 -31.70
C LYS A 9 -35.52 45.72 -31.31
N VAL A 10 -34.64 46.35 -30.52
CA VAL A 10 -34.86 47.68 -29.92
C VAL A 10 -34.13 48.77 -30.70
N LEU A 11 -33.01 48.45 -31.35
CA LEU A 11 -32.21 49.42 -32.10
C LEU A 11 -32.62 49.47 -33.59
N PRO A 12 -32.57 50.66 -34.22
CA PRO A 12 -32.75 50.78 -35.66
C PRO A 12 -31.69 49.98 -36.42
N LYS A 13 -32.02 49.46 -37.62
CA LYS A 13 -31.12 48.62 -38.44
C LYS A 13 -29.74 49.27 -38.58
N ASN A 14 -28.75 48.72 -37.87
CA ASN A 14 -27.37 49.18 -37.86
C ASN A 14 -26.43 47.96 -37.73
N THR A 15 -25.25 48.04 -38.33
CA THR A 15 -24.22 47.00 -38.30
C THR A 15 -23.63 46.78 -36.90
N VAL A 16 -23.78 47.76 -35.99
CA VAL A 16 -23.23 47.69 -34.62
C VAL A 16 -23.67 46.44 -33.84
N VAL A 17 -24.96 46.07 -33.91
CA VAL A 17 -25.47 44.90 -33.15
C VAL A 17 -24.93 43.60 -33.73
N SER A 18 -24.82 43.52 -35.06
CA SER A 18 -24.24 42.35 -35.75
C SER A 18 -22.74 42.19 -35.44
N VAL A 19 -21.95 43.26 -35.50
CA VAL A 19 -20.51 43.22 -35.15
C VAL A 19 -20.29 42.88 -33.67
N PHE A 20 -21.16 43.38 -32.79
CA PHE A 20 -21.12 43.03 -31.36
C PHE A 20 -21.48 41.56 -31.13
N GLY A 21 -22.48 41.03 -31.85
CA GLY A 21 -22.84 39.61 -31.85
C GLY A 21 -21.66 38.72 -32.26
N GLU A 22 -20.99 39.04 -33.37
CA GLU A 22 -19.81 38.29 -33.84
C GLU A 22 -18.68 38.29 -32.81
N LYS A 23 -18.38 39.46 -32.20
CA LYS A 23 -17.37 39.56 -31.14
C LYS A 23 -17.77 38.75 -29.90
N MET A 24 -19.06 38.74 -29.53
CA MET A 24 -19.57 37.91 -28.45
C MET A 24 -19.42 36.42 -28.74
N ASP A 25 -19.67 35.97 -29.97
CA ASP A 25 -19.48 34.57 -30.36
C ASP A 25 -18.01 34.15 -30.31
N ILE A 26 -17.10 35.04 -30.71
CA ILE A 26 -15.65 34.83 -30.56
C ILE A 26 -15.28 34.70 -29.07
N MET A 27 -15.80 35.61 -28.23
CA MET A 27 -15.56 35.57 -26.78
C MET A 27 -16.15 34.32 -26.12
N LEU A 28 -17.30 33.81 -26.58
CA LEU A 28 -17.88 32.56 -26.09
C LEU A 28 -17.00 31.34 -26.44
N ARG A 29 -16.41 31.32 -27.64
CA ARG A 29 -15.44 30.28 -28.01
C ARG A 29 -14.20 30.32 -27.12
N TRP A 30 -13.66 31.50 -26.88
CA TRP A 30 -12.56 31.69 -25.93
C TRP A 30 -12.93 31.30 -24.50
N LEU A 31 -14.14 31.61 -24.06
CA LEU A 31 -14.61 31.23 -22.73
C LEU A 31 -14.63 29.71 -22.56
N ASN A 32 -15.22 28.99 -23.51
CA ASN A 32 -15.23 27.52 -23.49
C ASN A 32 -13.81 26.96 -23.51
N PHE A 33 -12.93 27.51 -24.34
CA PHE A 33 -11.52 27.13 -24.40
C PHE A 33 -10.81 27.33 -23.06
N ILE A 34 -10.95 28.48 -22.40
CA ILE A 34 -10.34 28.77 -21.09
C ILE A 34 -10.90 27.85 -20.00
N ILE A 35 -12.21 27.57 -20.03
CA ILE A 35 -12.83 26.63 -19.07
C ILE A 35 -12.16 25.26 -19.17
N GLU A 36 -11.75 24.82 -20.36
CA GLU A 36 -11.03 23.55 -20.50
C GLU A 36 -9.69 23.52 -19.75
N PHE A 37 -9.00 24.66 -19.65
CA PHE A 37 -7.76 24.83 -18.87
C PHE A 37 -7.99 24.97 -17.35
N ARG A 38 -9.23 25.17 -16.88
CA ARG A 38 -9.53 25.41 -15.45
C ARG A 38 -9.52 24.16 -14.55
N GLY A 39 -8.80 23.10 -14.93
CA GLY A 39 -8.65 21.90 -14.10
C GLY A 39 -7.31 21.85 -13.40
N GLN A 40 -7.29 21.43 -12.13
CA GLN A 40 -6.06 21.02 -11.41
C GLN A 40 -5.34 19.81 -12.05
N ALA A 41 -5.80 19.33 -13.20
CA ALA A 41 -5.27 18.19 -13.96
C ALA A 41 -3.96 18.47 -14.67
N VAL A 42 -3.71 19.74 -14.99
CA VAL A 42 -2.59 20.12 -15.85
C VAL A 42 -1.32 20.24 -14.99
N LYS A 43 -0.53 19.17 -14.94
CA LYS A 43 0.82 19.13 -14.35
C LYS A 43 1.87 19.72 -15.31
N ALA A 44 3.08 19.97 -14.82
CA ALA A 44 4.18 20.58 -15.59
C ALA A 44 4.48 19.85 -16.93
N ARG A 45 4.37 18.51 -16.96
CA ARG A 45 4.54 17.70 -18.18
C ARG A 45 3.51 18.03 -19.28
N HIS A 46 2.28 18.35 -18.89
CA HIS A 46 1.21 18.73 -19.81
C HIS A 46 1.44 20.17 -20.31
N TRP A 47 1.92 21.05 -19.45
CA TRP A 47 2.30 22.42 -19.83
C TRP A 47 3.39 22.44 -20.90
N ARG A 48 4.44 21.61 -20.78
CA ARG A 48 5.46 21.48 -21.82
C ARG A 48 4.88 21.05 -23.17
N GLN A 49 3.93 20.11 -23.18
CA GLN A 49 3.26 19.68 -24.42
C GLN A 49 2.37 20.79 -25.01
N ILE A 50 1.70 21.57 -24.15
CA ILE A 50 0.88 22.72 -24.55
C ILE A 50 1.78 23.80 -25.17
N GLU A 51 2.91 24.11 -24.54
CA GLU A 51 3.93 25.05 -25.01
C GLU A 51 4.50 24.65 -26.38
N GLU A 52 4.84 23.37 -26.56
CA GLU A 52 5.31 22.82 -27.83
C GLU A 52 4.26 22.96 -28.95
N VAL A 53 3.00 22.65 -28.66
CA VAL A 53 1.89 22.79 -29.63
C VAL A 53 1.62 24.25 -30.01
N LEU A 54 1.81 25.16 -29.06
CA LEU A 54 1.63 26.60 -29.26
C LEU A 54 2.87 27.30 -29.82
N GLY A 55 4.03 26.63 -29.82
CA GLY A 55 5.31 27.20 -30.25
C GLY A 55 5.78 28.34 -29.36
N VAL A 56 5.39 28.36 -28.09
CA VAL A 56 5.75 29.40 -27.11
C VAL A 56 6.11 28.77 -25.78
N GLU A 57 7.01 29.42 -25.06
CA GLU A 57 7.28 29.11 -23.65
C GLU A 57 6.60 30.18 -22.79
N PHE A 58 5.74 29.75 -21.86
CA PHE A 58 5.13 30.66 -20.91
C PHE A 58 6.09 30.91 -19.75
N GLY A 59 6.24 32.17 -19.36
CA GLY A 59 7.17 32.57 -18.32
C GLY A 59 7.04 34.06 -18.01
N ASP A 60 8.06 34.64 -17.38
CA ASP A 60 8.04 36.05 -16.99
C ASP A 60 7.88 37.00 -18.20
N GLN A 61 8.41 36.60 -19.36
CA GLN A 61 8.33 37.40 -20.60
C GLN A 61 7.00 37.25 -21.33
N LEU A 62 6.29 36.13 -21.15
CA LEU A 62 4.98 35.89 -21.75
C LEU A 62 4.06 35.22 -20.72
N PRO A 63 3.38 36.02 -19.88
CA PRO A 63 2.48 35.47 -18.89
C PRO A 63 1.29 34.79 -19.57
N LEU A 64 0.82 33.68 -19.00
CA LEU A 64 -0.38 32.98 -19.45
C LEU A 64 -1.62 33.85 -19.17
N THR A 65 -2.04 34.60 -20.18
CA THR A 65 -3.19 35.50 -20.13
C THR A 65 -4.08 35.25 -21.34
N LEU A 66 -5.36 35.62 -21.26
CA LEU A 66 -6.24 35.54 -22.43
C LEU A 66 -5.68 36.36 -23.60
N ALA A 67 -5.06 37.50 -23.32
CA ALA A 67 -4.45 38.35 -24.34
C ALA A 67 -3.28 37.66 -25.04
N SER A 68 -2.40 36.96 -24.30
CA SER A 68 -1.31 36.19 -24.90
C SER A 68 -1.83 35.02 -25.74
N LEU A 69 -2.81 34.27 -25.23
CA LEU A 69 -3.46 33.19 -25.99
C LEU A 69 -4.15 33.69 -27.28
N MET A 70 -4.81 34.85 -27.23
CA MET A 70 -5.39 35.50 -28.40
C MET A 70 -4.33 35.93 -29.41
N SER A 71 -3.19 36.47 -28.94
CA SER A 71 -2.12 36.97 -29.80
C SER A 71 -1.44 35.85 -30.62
N ILE A 72 -1.39 34.64 -30.07
CA ILE A 72 -0.86 33.44 -30.73
C ILE A 72 -1.93 32.62 -31.45
N ASN A 73 -3.17 33.13 -31.50
CA ASN A 73 -4.31 32.48 -32.12
C ASN A 73 -4.51 31.02 -31.65
N ALA A 74 -4.38 30.77 -30.34
CA ALA A 74 -4.44 29.43 -29.74
C ALA A 74 -5.72 28.64 -30.09
N ILE A 75 -6.81 29.33 -30.45
CA ILE A 75 -8.06 28.72 -30.92
C ILE A 75 -7.86 27.81 -32.14
N GLU A 76 -6.92 28.10 -33.06
CA GLU A 76 -6.68 27.24 -34.21
C GLU A 76 -6.13 25.87 -33.81
N LYS A 77 -5.41 25.81 -32.69
CA LYS A 77 -4.86 24.58 -32.11
C LYS A 77 -5.79 23.95 -31.06
N GLN A 78 -7.02 24.46 -30.90
CA GLN A 78 -7.96 24.01 -29.87
C GLN A 78 -8.16 22.50 -29.88
N LYS A 79 -8.30 21.87 -31.06
CA LYS A 79 -8.50 20.42 -31.15
C LYS A 79 -7.32 19.62 -30.57
N THR A 80 -6.09 20.04 -30.84
CA THR A 80 -4.87 19.38 -30.35
C THR A 80 -4.71 19.61 -28.85
N LEU A 81 -4.97 20.82 -28.38
CA LEU A 81 -4.94 21.17 -26.95
C LEU A 81 -6.00 20.40 -26.16
N HIS A 82 -7.19 20.23 -26.75
CA HIS A 82 -8.26 19.44 -26.17
C HIS A 82 -7.84 17.98 -25.92
N VAL A 83 -7.08 17.38 -26.84
CA VAL A 83 -6.53 16.01 -26.66
C VAL A 83 -5.58 15.97 -25.46
N ILE A 84 -4.68 16.95 -25.31
CA ILE A 84 -3.74 17.02 -24.18
C ILE A 84 -4.48 17.23 -22.87
N LEU A 85 -5.48 18.11 -22.84
CA LEU A 85 -6.30 18.36 -21.65
C LEU A 85 -7.12 17.14 -21.24
N ASN A 86 -7.68 16.39 -22.20
CA ASN A 86 -8.37 15.13 -21.92
C ASN A 86 -7.41 14.06 -21.39
N LYS A 87 -6.20 13.95 -21.97
CA LYS A 87 -5.14 13.08 -21.45
C LYS A 87 -4.79 13.44 -20.00
N ALA A 88 -4.60 14.73 -19.71
CA ALA A 88 -4.30 15.20 -18.36
C ALA A 88 -5.39 14.86 -17.34
N ARG A 89 -6.67 14.96 -17.72
CA ARG A 89 -7.81 14.56 -16.87
C ARG A 89 -7.84 13.05 -16.64
N ALA A 90 -7.62 12.26 -17.68
CA ALA A 90 -7.57 10.80 -17.55
C ALA A 90 -6.40 10.38 -16.63
N GLU A 91 -5.23 11.00 -16.77
CA GLU A 91 -4.09 10.78 -15.88
C GLU A 91 -4.38 11.18 -14.42
N MET A 92 -5.13 12.27 -14.18
CA MET A 92 -5.56 12.64 -12.82
C MET A 92 -6.46 11.57 -12.21
N ASN A 93 -7.43 11.05 -12.97
CA ASN A 93 -8.33 10.02 -12.45
C ASN A 93 -7.55 8.77 -12.04
N VAL A 94 -6.60 8.33 -12.90
CA VAL A 94 -5.69 7.21 -12.59
C VAL A 94 -4.85 7.49 -11.35
N GLN A 95 -4.36 8.73 -11.16
CA GLN A 95 -3.67 9.11 -9.92
C GLN A 95 -4.57 8.98 -8.70
N SER A 96 -5.81 9.47 -8.79
CA SER A 96 -6.76 9.42 -7.67
C SER A 96 -7.06 7.98 -7.29
N GLU A 97 -7.32 7.11 -8.28
CA GLU A 97 -7.53 5.68 -8.04
C GLU A 97 -6.31 5.04 -7.37
N PHE A 98 -5.09 5.37 -7.83
CA PHE A 98 -3.86 4.88 -7.21
C PHE A 98 -3.70 5.37 -5.77
N ASP A 99 -3.90 6.67 -5.52
CA ASP A 99 -3.75 7.26 -4.19
C ASP A 99 -4.80 6.70 -3.21
N GLU A 100 -6.02 6.43 -3.68
CA GLU A 100 -7.08 5.78 -2.91
C GLU A 100 -6.73 4.34 -2.53
N VAL A 101 -6.30 3.53 -3.50
CA VAL A 101 -5.87 2.13 -3.24
C VAL A 101 -4.67 2.12 -2.29
N LYS A 102 -3.66 2.96 -2.56
CA LYS A 102 -2.47 3.09 -1.72
C LYS A 102 -2.85 3.42 -0.28
N HIS A 103 -3.73 4.39 -0.06
CA HIS A 103 -4.21 4.76 1.27
C HIS A 103 -4.89 3.58 1.98
N GLN A 104 -5.76 2.84 1.27
CA GLN A 104 -6.40 1.64 1.83
C GLN A 104 -5.39 0.60 2.28
N CYS A 105 -4.34 0.37 1.49
CA CYS A 105 -3.28 -0.59 1.84
C CYS A 105 -2.44 -0.10 3.04
N GLU A 106 -2.15 1.20 3.14
CA GLU A 106 -1.41 1.80 4.26
C GLU A 106 -2.19 1.77 5.58
N GLU A 107 -3.53 1.81 5.51
CA GLU A 107 -4.42 1.73 6.68
C GLU A 107 -4.57 0.32 7.26
N LEU A 108 -4.06 -0.72 6.57
CA LEU A 108 -4.11 -2.10 7.06
C LEU A 108 -3.30 -2.24 8.35
N LYS A 109 -3.90 -2.95 9.32
CA LYS A 109 -3.35 -3.14 10.67
C LYS A 109 -3.18 -4.61 11.00
N LEU A 110 -2.05 -4.93 11.60
CA LEU A 110 -1.79 -6.25 12.16
C LEU A 110 -2.71 -6.48 13.38
N SER A 111 -3.34 -7.65 13.42
CA SER A 111 -4.07 -8.09 14.61
C SER A 111 -3.07 -8.52 15.67
N ILE A 112 -3.10 -7.90 16.87
CA ILE A 112 -2.25 -8.28 18.00
C ILE A 112 -3.16 -8.76 19.14
N GLN A 113 -2.92 -9.99 19.60
CA GLN A 113 -3.68 -10.64 20.65
C GLN A 113 -2.91 -10.61 21.96
N VAL A 114 -3.55 -10.07 23.00
CA VAL A 114 -3.06 -10.12 24.38
C VAL A 114 -3.68 -11.32 25.08
N LYS A 115 -2.85 -12.24 25.58
CA LYS A 115 -3.30 -13.47 26.25
C LYS A 115 -2.47 -13.72 27.50
N GLN A 116 -3.08 -14.33 28.52
CA GLN A 116 -2.31 -14.94 29.60
C GLN A 116 -1.93 -16.37 29.23
N LYS A 117 -0.65 -16.69 29.30
CA LYS A 117 -0.13 -18.02 28.97
C LYS A 117 0.82 -18.54 30.03
N LEU A 118 0.62 -19.80 30.38
CA LEU A 118 1.57 -20.60 31.14
C LEU A 118 2.73 -21.03 30.22
N LEU A 119 3.97 -20.69 30.56
CA LEU A 119 5.14 -21.06 29.74
C LEU A 119 5.67 -22.45 30.10
N LEU A 120 5.76 -22.75 31.40
CA LEU A 120 6.20 -24.04 31.95
C LEU A 120 5.20 -24.52 33.00
N GLU A 121 5.16 -25.83 33.25
CA GLU A 121 4.33 -26.39 34.31
C GLU A 121 4.86 -25.97 35.70
N GLY A 122 3.97 -25.52 36.59
CA GLY A 122 4.32 -25.06 37.93
C GLY A 122 4.73 -23.59 38.05
N GLU A 123 4.75 -22.84 36.96
CA GLU A 123 4.95 -21.38 36.97
C GLU A 123 3.61 -20.62 36.95
N GLU A 124 3.65 -19.32 37.23
CA GLU A 124 2.48 -18.45 37.09
C GLU A 124 2.27 -18.04 35.62
N PRO A 125 1.01 -17.86 35.17
CA PRO A 125 0.72 -17.35 33.84
C PRO A 125 1.28 -15.93 33.64
N VAL A 126 1.88 -15.70 32.47
CA VAL A 126 2.43 -14.39 32.09
C VAL A 126 1.57 -13.78 30.98
N THR A 127 1.40 -12.47 30.98
CA THR A 127 0.77 -11.73 29.88
C THR A 127 1.70 -11.70 28.68
N VAL A 128 1.23 -12.17 27.53
CA VAL A 128 2.00 -12.25 26.30
C VAL A 128 1.23 -11.64 25.13
N PHE A 129 1.98 -11.03 24.22
CA PHE A 129 1.49 -10.41 23.00
C PHE A 129 1.86 -11.30 21.82
N LEU A 130 0.88 -11.63 20.99
CA LEU A 130 1.04 -12.56 19.87
C LEU A 130 0.35 -12.01 18.62
N LEU A 131 0.85 -12.38 17.46
CA LEU A 131 0.22 -12.11 16.18
C LEU A 131 -1.13 -12.84 16.17
N GLY A 132 -2.16 -12.10 15.80
CA GLY A 132 -3.50 -12.61 15.62
C GLY A 132 -3.65 -13.36 14.30
N ASP A 133 -4.88 -13.44 13.83
CA ASP A 133 -5.14 -13.97 12.50
C ASP A 133 -4.60 -13.00 11.44
N THR A 134 -3.90 -13.54 10.45
CA THR A 134 -3.31 -12.79 9.34
C THR A 134 -4.13 -12.94 8.06
N PHE A 135 -5.10 -13.87 8.01
CA PHE A 135 -5.86 -14.19 6.81
C PHE A 135 -6.54 -12.96 6.19
N GLU A 136 -7.24 -12.16 6.99
CA GLU A 136 -7.93 -10.95 6.50
C GLU A 136 -6.94 -9.92 5.93
N VAL A 137 -5.77 -9.78 6.55
CA VAL A 137 -4.73 -8.86 6.10
C VAL A 137 -4.09 -9.35 4.80
N GLU A 138 -3.81 -10.65 4.71
CA GLU A 138 -3.28 -11.28 3.50
C GLU A 138 -4.26 -11.15 2.33
N GLU A 139 -5.56 -11.39 2.55
CA GLU A 139 -6.59 -11.21 1.54
C GLU A 139 -6.67 -9.74 1.08
N ALA A 140 -6.65 -8.79 2.02
CA ALA A 140 -6.67 -7.36 1.70
C ALA A 140 -5.43 -6.92 0.90
N LEU A 141 -4.24 -7.42 1.24
CA LEU A 141 -3.01 -7.14 0.48
C LEU A 141 -3.06 -7.74 -0.93
N ASN A 142 -3.59 -8.95 -1.10
CA ASN A 142 -3.80 -9.54 -2.43
C ASN A 142 -4.79 -8.73 -3.26
N TYR A 143 -5.87 -8.23 -2.65
CA TYR A 143 -6.81 -7.32 -3.29
C TYR A 143 -6.13 -6.01 -3.72
N CYS A 144 -5.28 -5.43 -2.86
CA CYS A 144 -4.46 -4.27 -3.22
C CYS A 144 -3.60 -4.53 -4.47
N VAL A 145 -2.89 -5.67 -4.54
CA VAL A 145 -2.08 -6.02 -5.73
C VAL A 145 -2.95 -6.08 -6.99
N MET A 146 -4.09 -6.77 -6.93
CA MET A 146 -5.00 -6.89 -8.07
C MET A 146 -5.50 -5.53 -8.57
N GLU A 147 -5.85 -4.62 -7.67
CA GLU A 147 -6.30 -3.27 -8.03
C GLU A 147 -5.16 -2.42 -8.61
N LEU A 148 -3.94 -2.54 -8.08
CA LEU A 148 -2.76 -1.84 -8.61
C LEU A 148 -2.37 -2.35 -10.00
N GLU A 149 -2.41 -3.66 -10.24
CA GLU A 149 -2.18 -4.25 -11.56
C GLU A 149 -3.26 -3.79 -12.57
N ARG A 150 -4.53 -3.70 -12.14
CA ARG A 150 -5.61 -3.14 -12.96
C ARG A 150 -5.32 -1.69 -13.35
N ILE A 151 -4.85 -0.88 -12.40
CA ILE A 151 -4.47 0.51 -12.62
C ILE A 151 -3.29 0.60 -13.60
N ASP A 152 -2.30 -0.28 -13.47
CA ASP A 152 -1.13 -0.31 -14.36
C ASP A 152 -1.50 -0.63 -15.82
N LEU A 153 -2.51 -1.46 -16.05
CA LEU A 153 -3.06 -1.77 -17.38
C LEU A 153 -3.78 -0.58 -18.05
N SER A 154 -4.04 0.51 -17.32
CA SER A 154 -4.68 1.70 -17.88
C SER A 154 -3.79 2.37 -18.93
N PRO A 155 -4.30 2.79 -20.10
CA PRO A 155 -3.50 3.48 -21.11
C PRO A 155 -2.92 4.83 -20.65
N HIS A 156 -3.40 5.35 -19.51
CA HIS A 156 -2.97 6.63 -18.93
C HIS A 156 -2.06 6.46 -17.68
N SER A 157 -1.69 5.22 -17.31
CA SER A 157 -0.83 4.93 -16.16
C SER A 157 0.67 5.08 -16.43
N GLY A 158 1.09 5.28 -17.69
CA GLY A 158 2.50 5.13 -18.08
C GLY A 158 3.50 6.03 -17.33
N TYR A 159 3.05 7.14 -16.72
CA TYR A 159 3.90 7.99 -15.88
C TYR A 159 4.04 7.50 -14.43
N LEU A 160 3.18 6.57 -14.00
CA LEU A 160 3.14 5.93 -12.68
C LEU A 160 3.73 4.53 -12.67
N HIS A 161 4.03 3.94 -13.83
CA HIS A 161 4.45 2.54 -13.94
C HIS A 161 5.56 2.16 -12.96
N GLU A 162 6.65 2.94 -12.90
CA GLU A 162 7.75 2.68 -11.96
C GLU A 162 7.31 2.76 -10.48
N THR A 163 6.41 3.70 -10.14
CA THR A 163 5.88 3.83 -8.78
C THR A 163 4.93 2.70 -8.43
N LEU A 164 4.10 2.25 -9.39
CA LEU A 164 3.20 1.11 -9.25
C LEU A 164 4.01 -0.17 -9.04
N GLU A 165 5.00 -0.42 -9.88
CA GLU A 165 5.88 -1.60 -9.79
C GLU A 165 6.60 -1.66 -8.44
N GLN A 166 7.18 -0.55 -7.98
CA GLN A 166 7.83 -0.47 -6.67
C GLN A 166 6.86 -0.76 -5.52
N PHE A 167 5.64 -0.23 -5.59
CA PHE A 167 4.65 -0.43 -4.54
C PHE A 167 4.08 -1.86 -4.53
N ILE A 168 3.85 -2.45 -5.71
CA ILE A 168 3.46 -3.86 -5.86
C ILE A 168 4.55 -4.77 -5.28
N GLN A 169 5.81 -4.52 -5.61
CA GLN A 169 6.94 -5.27 -5.04
C GLN A 169 6.99 -5.17 -3.51
N GLN A 170 6.75 -3.97 -2.96
CA GLN A 170 6.68 -3.76 -1.51
C GLN A 170 5.54 -4.57 -0.86
N ILE A 171 4.39 -4.70 -1.53
CA ILE A 171 3.27 -5.51 -1.03
C ILE A 171 3.61 -7.00 -1.08
N PHE A 172 4.23 -7.49 -2.16
CA PHE A 172 4.67 -8.89 -2.24
C PHE A 172 5.68 -9.24 -1.14
N GLU A 173 6.66 -8.38 -0.90
CA GLU A 173 7.59 -8.56 0.22
C GLU A 173 6.85 -8.60 1.56
N SER A 174 5.82 -7.75 1.73
CA SER A 174 5.02 -7.72 2.95
C SER A 174 4.26 -9.03 3.16
N LEU A 175 3.65 -9.57 2.10
CA LEU A 175 2.96 -10.86 2.13
C LEU A 175 3.89 -12.01 2.54
N GLU A 176 5.07 -12.12 1.92
CA GLU A 176 6.05 -13.16 2.26
C GLU A 176 6.49 -13.06 3.74
N ASN A 177 6.72 -11.84 4.21
CA ASN A 177 7.15 -11.62 5.59
C ASN A 177 6.06 -11.93 6.62
N ILE A 178 4.79 -11.62 6.33
CA ILE A 178 3.66 -11.99 7.21
C ILE A 178 3.56 -13.50 7.37
N VAL A 179 3.68 -14.24 6.27
CA VAL A 179 3.65 -15.72 6.29
C VAL A 179 4.81 -16.26 7.12
N SER A 180 6.04 -15.80 6.86
CA SER A 180 7.24 -16.21 7.61
C SER A 180 7.10 -15.93 9.12
N TRP A 181 6.54 -14.76 9.47
CA TRP A 181 6.29 -14.37 10.85
C TRP A 181 5.25 -15.28 11.52
N ALA A 182 4.11 -15.52 10.86
CA ALA A 182 3.07 -16.41 11.35
C ALA A 182 3.61 -17.85 11.58
N GLU A 183 4.41 -18.36 10.65
CA GLU A 183 5.07 -19.66 10.78
C GLU A 183 6.03 -19.72 11.98
N MET A 184 6.86 -18.69 12.17
CA MET A 184 7.79 -18.61 13.30
C MET A 184 7.03 -18.62 14.63
N GLN A 185 5.96 -17.82 14.76
CA GLN A 185 5.10 -17.84 15.95
C GLN A 185 4.42 -19.20 16.17
N MET A 186 4.00 -19.86 15.09
CA MET A 186 3.42 -21.20 15.17
C MET A 186 4.44 -22.21 15.74
N LYS A 187 5.69 -22.18 15.26
CA LYS A 187 6.77 -23.04 15.77
C LYS A 187 7.10 -22.72 17.24
N LEU A 188 7.17 -21.44 17.60
CA LEU A 188 7.38 -20.98 18.98
C LEU A 188 6.27 -21.48 19.93
N SER A 189 5.01 -21.39 19.49
CA SER A 189 3.85 -21.88 20.23
C SER A 189 3.80 -23.41 20.34
N ARG A 190 4.30 -24.13 19.32
CA ARG A 190 4.42 -25.59 19.32
C ARG A 190 5.48 -26.06 20.32
N LEU A 191 6.62 -25.36 20.41
CA LEU A 191 7.62 -25.63 21.44
C LEU A 191 7.04 -25.46 22.85
N ARG A 192 6.24 -24.42 23.09
CA ARG A 192 5.51 -24.26 24.36
C ARG A 192 4.71 -25.51 24.72
N ARG A 193 3.91 -25.99 23.75
CA ARG A 193 3.06 -27.18 23.94
C ARG A 193 3.88 -28.44 24.17
N LEU A 194 5.10 -28.51 23.63
CA LEU A 194 6.01 -29.63 23.86
C LEU A 194 6.52 -29.61 25.31
N LEU A 195 7.04 -28.47 25.78
CA LEU A 195 7.56 -28.30 27.13
C LEU A 195 6.49 -28.50 28.21
N LEU A 196 5.25 -28.11 27.94
CA LEU A 196 4.12 -28.36 28.85
C LEU A 196 3.69 -29.85 28.89
N ARG A 197 4.05 -30.66 27.90
CA ARG A 197 3.75 -32.10 27.89
C ARG A 197 4.89 -32.94 28.46
N HIS A 198 6.11 -32.49 28.27
CA HIS A 198 7.34 -33.18 28.65
C HIS A 198 8.08 -32.35 29.71
N THR A 199 7.55 -32.33 30.93
CA THR A 199 8.11 -31.52 32.02
C THR A 199 9.46 -32.02 32.50
N GLU A 200 9.80 -33.27 32.22
CA GLU A 200 11.12 -33.85 32.43
C GLU A 200 12.22 -33.01 31.76
N LEU A 201 11.93 -32.38 30.62
CA LEU A 201 12.88 -31.53 29.90
C LEU A 201 13.35 -30.31 30.70
N ILE A 202 12.55 -29.85 31.66
CA ILE A 202 12.92 -28.75 32.55
C ILE A 202 14.10 -29.16 33.44
N GLN A 203 14.17 -30.43 33.82
CA GLN A 203 15.23 -30.97 34.66
C GLN A 203 16.42 -31.45 33.84
N THR A 204 16.19 -32.07 32.68
CA THR A 204 17.27 -32.61 31.84
C THR A 204 18.00 -31.53 31.05
N LEU A 205 17.29 -30.50 30.56
CA LEU A 205 17.81 -29.45 29.69
C LEU A 205 17.44 -28.03 30.19
N PRO A 206 17.87 -27.64 31.41
CA PRO A 206 17.47 -26.38 32.02
C PRO A 206 17.98 -25.15 31.25
N ALA A 207 19.14 -25.25 30.58
CA ALA A 207 19.73 -24.14 29.83
C ALA A 207 18.92 -23.83 28.55
N GLU A 208 18.52 -24.87 27.83
CA GLU A 208 17.71 -24.78 26.61
C GLU A 208 16.29 -24.32 26.92
N VAL A 209 15.70 -24.78 28.02
CA VAL A 209 14.40 -24.31 28.50
C VAL A 209 14.45 -22.84 28.89
N LYS A 210 15.51 -22.39 29.56
CA LYS A 210 15.72 -20.96 29.84
C LYS A 210 15.83 -20.15 28.55
N ARG A 211 16.64 -20.60 27.59
CA ARG A 211 16.79 -19.94 26.29
C ARG A 211 15.46 -19.83 25.55
N TYR A 212 14.64 -20.88 25.57
CA TYR A 212 13.29 -20.84 25.01
C TYR A 212 12.42 -19.74 25.66
N LYS A 213 12.45 -19.61 27.00
CA LYS A 213 11.71 -18.55 27.70
C LYS A 213 12.18 -17.17 27.31
N ASP A 214 13.50 -16.98 27.22
CA ASP A 214 14.09 -15.70 26.85
C ASP A 214 13.63 -15.28 25.43
N ILE A 215 13.70 -16.19 24.45
CA ILE A 215 13.19 -15.97 23.09
C ILE A 215 11.69 -15.66 23.10
N PHE A 216 10.89 -16.42 23.86
CA PHE A 216 9.44 -16.21 23.90
C PHE A 216 9.09 -14.83 24.46
N MET A 217 9.79 -14.39 25.50
CA MET A 217 9.56 -13.09 26.12
C MET A 217 10.07 -11.95 25.24
N GLU A 218 11.23 -12.09 24.61
CA GLU A 218 11.76 -11.13 23.64
C GLU A 218 10.78 -10.93 22.48
N TYR A 219 10.28 -12.04 21.91
CA TYR A 219 9.23 -11.98 20.89
C TYR A 219 7.97 -11.27 21.40
N SER A 220 7.49 -11.62 22.60
CA SER A 220 6.32 -10.96 23.18
C SER A 220 6.53 -9.45 23.41
N HIS A 221 7.71 -9.02 23.85
CA HIS A 221 8.02 -7.60 24.00
C HIS A 221 8.13 -6.88 22.66
N PHE A 222 8.68 -7.55 21.65
CA PHE A 222 8.64 -7.03 20.28
C PHE A 222 7.19 -6.82 19.84
N MET A 223 6.31 -7.82 20.01
CA MET A 223 4.88 -7.67 19.68
C MET A 223 4.18 -6.57 20.46
N GLU A 224 4.52 -6.37 21.73
CA GLU A 224 4.01 -5.26 22.55
C GLU A 224 4.39 -3.89 21.98
N SER A 225 5.62 -3.75 21.45
CA SER A 225 6.10 -2.50 20.85
C SER A 225 5.32 -2.08 19.60
N LEU A 226 4.63 -3.02 18.95
CA LEU A 226 3.84 -2.79 17.73
C LEU A 226 2.42 -2.29 18.03
N VAL A 227 1.91 -2.49 19.25
CA VAL A 227 0.56 -2.11 19.67
C VAL A 227 0.22 -0.62 19.41
N PRO A 228 1.09 0.37 19.68
CA PRO A 228 0.76 1.78 19.41
C PRO A 228 0.60 2.10 17.93
N ASP A 229 1.27 1.37 17.04
CA ASP A 229 1.24 1.61 15.59
C ASP A 229 1.38 0.27 14.83
N PRO A 230 0.28 -0.49 14.66
CA PRO A 230 0.31 -1.82 14.07
C PRO A 230 0.23 -1.79 12.54
N SER A 231 0.79 -0.77 11.87
CA SER A 231 0.74 -0.67 10.41
C SER A 231 1.43 -1.85 9.73
N VAL A 232 0.71 -2.52 8.83
CA VAL A 232 1.20 -3.71 8.13
C VAL A 232 2.41 -3.37 7.26
N LEU A 233 2.27 -2.39 6.37
CA LEU A 233 3.34 -2.06 5.42
C LEU A 233 4.59 -1.55 6.12
N LYS A 234 4.45 -0.80 7.22
CA LYS A 234 5.60 -0.31 8.00
C LYS A 234 6.43 -1.45 8.59
N TRP A 235 5.78 -2.39 9.26
CA TRP A 235 6.51 -3.45 9.98
C TRP A 235 6.92 -4.61 9.07
N CYS A 236 6.10 -4.95 8.07
CA CYS A 236 6.39 -6.05 7.14
C CYS A 236 7.49 -5.70 6.13
N THR A 237 7.89 -4.43 6.03
CA THR A 237 9.03 -3.98 5.22
C THR A 237 10.24 -3.56 6.05
N SER A 238 10.11 -3.56 7.39
CA SER A 238 11.21 -3.20 8.29
C SER A 238 12.25 -4.31 8.35
N HIS A 239 13.53 -3.91 8.23
CA HIS A 239 14.66 -4.82 8.44
C HIS A 239 14.69 -5.39 9.85
N GLU A 240 14.30 -4.60 10.86
CA GLU A 240 14.31 -5.03 12.26
C GLU A 240 13.40 -6.26 12.48
N MET A 241 12.23 -6.26 11.85
CA MET A 241 11.31 -7.40 11.93
C MET A 241 11.91 -8.64 11.25
N ARG A 242 12.47 -8.48 10.05
CA ARG A 242 13.10 -9.59 9.31
C ARG A 242 14.23 -10.23 10.11
N ASP A 243 15.11 -9.41 10.69
CA ASP A 243 16.25 -9.87 11.48
C ASP A 243 15.78 -10.64 12.73
N ILE A 244 14.76 -10.13 13.43
CA ILE A 244 14.18 -10.81 14.60
C ILE A 244 13.54 -12.14 14.19
N VAL A 245 12.72 -12.15 13.14
CA VAL A 245 12.05 -13.37 12.66
C VAL A 245 13.08 -14.41 12.25
N GLU A 246 14.11 -14.05 11.48
CA GLU A 246 15.13 -14.98 11.02
C GLU A 246 15.99 -15.51 12.17
N ALA A 247 16.46 -14.63 13.07
CA ALA A 247 17.24 -15.01 14.24
C ALA A 247 16.45 -15.99 15.13
N HIS A 248 15.23 -15.62 15.52
CA HIS A 248 14.38 -16.46 16.36
C HIS A 248 13.99 -17.77 15.66
N HIS A 249 13.72 -17.74 14.36
CA HIS A 249 13.39 -18.95 13.59
C HIS A 249 14.51 -20.00 13.66
N ASN A 250 15.76 -19.58 13.45
CA ASN A 250 16.92 -20.47 13.50
C ASN A 250 17.13 -21.05 14.90
N GLU A 251 16.98 -20.22 15.94
CA GLU A 251 17.09 -20.67 17.33
C GLU A 251 15.98 -21.65 17.73
N ILE A 252 14.74 -21.37 17.32
CA ILE A 252 13.57 -22.25 17.56
C ILE A 252 13.79 -23.62 16.91
N ILE A 253 14.31 -23.67 15.67
CA ILE A 253 14.64 -24.93 15.01
C ILE A 253 15.72 -25.70 15.78
N SER A 254 16.77 -25.01 16.22
CA SER A 254 17.85 -25.62 17.01
C SER A 254 17.32 -26.24 18.30
N LEU A 255 16.54 -25.46 19.07
CA LEU A 255 15.91 -25.93 20.31
C LEU A 255 14.97 -27.11 20.07
N TYR A 256 14.14 -27.06 19.02
CA TYR A 256 13.25 -28.17 18.67
C TYR A 256 14.02 -29.46 18.39
N ARG A 257 15.15 -29.40 17.67
CA ARG A 257 15.99 -30.57 17.40
C ARG A 257 16.64 -31.14 18.66
N VAL A 258 17.01 -30.28 19.62
CA VAL A 258 17.57 -30.72 20.91
C VAL A 258 16.50 -31.41 21.73
N PHE A 259 15.35 -30.77 21.95
CA PHE A 259 14.25 -31.37 22.71
C PHE A 259 13.74 -32.67 22.09
N LYS A 260 13.63 -32.73 20.76
CA LYS A 260 13.21 -33.95 20.07
C LYS A 260 14.18 -35.11 20.32
N ARG A 261 15.50 -34.88 20.22
CA ARG A 261 16.52 -35.92 20.49
C ARG A 261 16.44 -36.42 21.93
N GLU A 262 16.24 -35.52 22.88
CA GLU A 262 16.13 -35.89 24.30
C GLU A 262 14.90 -36.76 24.56
N ILE A 263 13.75 -36.38 23.99
CA ILE A 263 12.51 -37.15 24.07
C ILE A 263 12.71 -38.54 23.44
N GLU A 264 13.35 -38.62 22.26
CA GLU A 264 13.62 -39.89 21.57
C GLU A 264 14.57 -40.80 22.36
N GLN A 265 15.56 -40.25 23.07
CA GLN A 265 16.45 -41.02 23.93
C GLN A 265 15.73 -41.57 25.17
N HIS A 266 14.82 -40.78 25.76
CA HIS A 266 14.03 -41.21 26.92
C HIS A 266 12.93 -42.21 26.53
N THR A 267 12.25 -42.00 25.40
CA THR A 267 11.25 -42.95 24.88
C THR A 267 11.87 -44.20 24.27
N GLY A 268 13.08 -44.13 23.73
CA GLY A 268 13.87 -45.29 23.29
C GLY A 268 14.32 -46.19 24.44
N SER A 269 14.35 -45.67 25.68
CA SER A 269 14.54 -46.47 26.89
C SER A 269 13.25 -47.10 27.41
N ASP A 270 12.08 -46.60 26.99
CA ASP A 270 10.78 -46.93 27.62
C ASP A 270 9.74 -47.57 26.67
N ASN A 271 10.05 -47.77 25.38
CA ASN A 271 9.12 -48.38 24.43
C ASN A 271 9.68 -49.62 23.72
N ALA A 272 9.72 -50.72 24.47
CA ALA A 272 9.08 -51.94 23.97
C ALA A 272 7.55 -51.71 23.98
N GLY A 273 7.03 -51.08 22.93
CA GLY A 273 5.60 -51.05 22.65
C GLY A 273 4.86 -49.77 23.06
N ARG A 274 4.85 -48.79 22.15
CA ARG A 274 3.67 -48.01 21.76
C ARG A 274 4.04 -47.09 20.61
N ASP A 275 3.85 -47.58 19.39
CA ASP A 275 3.70 -46.73 18.21
C ASP A 275 2.48 -45.83 18.42
N VAL A 276 2.72 -44.51 18.47
CA VAL A 276 1.66 -43.52 18.26
C VAL A 276 2.09 -42.65 17.09
N PRO A 277 1.29 -42.55 16.02
CA PRO A 277 1.67 -41.84 14.82
C PRO A 277 1.67 -40.35 15.12
N ILE A 278 2.87 -39.77 15.24
CA ILE A 278 3.07 -38.33 15.12
C ILE A 278 3.26 -38.09 13.63
N PHE A 279 2.21 -37.69 12.92
CA PHE A 279 2.20 -36.81 11.74
C PHE A 279 0.88 -36.96 10.99
N GLY A 280 0.11 -35.86 10.94
CA GLY A 280 -0.83 -35.56 9.87
C GLY A 280 -0.54 -34.13 9.47
N LEU A 281 -0.21 -33.96 8.18
CA LEU A 281 0.12 -32.71 7.49
C LEU A 281 -0.83 -31.56 7.84
#